data_AF-A0A4E9E0B0-F1
#
_entry.id   AF-A0A4E9E0B0-F1
#
_cell.length_a   1.000
_cell.length_b   1.000
_cell.length_c   1.000
_cell.angle_alpha   90.00
_cell.angle_beta   90.00
_cell.angle_gamma   90.00
#
_symmetry.space_group_name_H-M   'P 1'
#
loop_
_entity.id
_entity.type
_entity.pdbx_description
1 polymer ?
#
loop_
_entity_poly.entity_id
_entity_poly.type
_entity_poly.pdbx_seq_one_letter_code
_entity_poly.pdbx_strand_id
1 'polypeptide(L)'
;MSGLRSSPGNSKDIHLWRICSGTWILEETVKSTASACLSHCRQNKGDNTRERKKRTILGYSAFYDGWTTDDDAGTLSMDFHFSIQKSLSHYTQDTGDVGDTSVSHALVMEVQMMKEIYPNGRLDLARRTGIVRILRSEHRVVLSDYTTPSTQISGESLPRYQDVCKGPPVYEE
;
A
#
# COMPACT_ATOMS: atom_id res chain seq x y z
N MET A 1 -4.13 -20.95 3.00
CA MET A 1 -3.76 -19.76 3.81
C MET A 1 -4.91 -19.47 4.75
N SER A 2 -4.70 -19.54 6.06
CA SER A 2 -5.74 -19.26 7.06
C SER A 2 -5.76 -17.74 7.25
N GLY A 3 -6.74 -17.03 6.66
CA GLY A 3 -6.78 -15.56 6.59
C GLY A 3 -6.85 -14.86 7.95
N LEU A 4 -7.99 -14.25 8.27
CA LEU A 4 -8.22 -13.62 9.59
C LEU A 4 -8.52 -14.64 10.70
N ARG A 5 -8.67 -15.93 10.34
CA ARG A 5 -8.98 -17.03 11.27
C ARG A 5 -7.78 -17.95 11.47
N SER A 6 -7.54 -18.32 12.72
CA SER A 6 -6.54 -19.33 13.10
C SER A 6 -7.08 -20.23 14.20
N SER A 7 -6.81 -21.52 14.12
CA SER A 7 -7.04 -22.48 15.21
C SER A 7 -5.68 -22.99 15.69
N PRO A 8 -5.37 -22.93 17.00
CA PRO A 8 -4.22 -23.63 17.54
C PRO A 8 -4.50 -25.14 17.40
N GLY A 9 -3.55 -25.89 16.83
CA GLY A 9 -3.75 -27.30 16.47
C GLY A 9 -4.17 -28.24 17.61
N ASN A 10 -4.07 -27.80 18.86
CA ASN A 10 -4.39 -28.59 20.06
C ASN A 10 -5.55 -28.03 20.90
N SER A 11 -6.22 -26.94 20.48
CA SER A 11 -7.32 -26.34 21.24
C SER A 11 -8.59 -26.23 20.41
N LYS A 12 -9.76 -26.43 21.03
CA LYS A 12 -11.07 -26.12 20.44
C LYS A 12 -11.30 -24.61 20.27
N ASP A 13 -10.36 -23.79 20.70
CA ASP A 13 -10.44 -22.34 20.65
C ASP A 13 -10.17 -21.86 19.22
N ILE A 14 -11.00 -20.92 18.77
CA ILE A 14 -10.84 -20.24 17.50
C ILE A 14 -10.29 -18.85 17.80
N HIS A 15 -9.23 -18.46 17.11
CA HIS A 15 -8.67 -17.12 17.18
C HIS A 15 -9.06 -16.37 15.90
N LEU A 16 -9.73 -15.22 16.06
CA LEU A 16 -10.04 -14.32 14.94
C LEU A 16 -9.34 -12.98 15.12
N TRP A 17 -8.94 -12.37 14.01
CA TRP A 17 -8.52 -10.98 13.95
C TRP A 17 -9.71 -10.09 13.59
N ARG A 18 -10.07 -9.17 14.48
CA ARG A 18 -11.14 -8.19 14.29
C ARG A 18 -10.58 -6.83 13.97
N ILE A 19 -11.14 -6.12 12.99
CA ILE A 19 -10.81 -4.71 12.78
C ILE A 19 -11.37 -3.88 13.94
N CYS A 20 -10.56 -2.94 14.41
CA CYS A 20 -10.94 -1.96 15.42
C CYS A 20 -11.11 -0.57 14.82
N SER A 21 -10.23 -0.20 13.91
CA SER A 21 -10.25 1.08 13.21
C SER A 21 -9.39 0.99 11.97
N GLY A 22 -9.54 1.95 11.07
CA GLY A 22 -8.54 2.18 10.05
C GLY A 22 -8.45 3.65 9.67
N THR A 23 -7.41 3.96 8.93
CA THR A 23 -7.14 5.29 8.40
C THR A 23 -6.68 5.16 6.97
N TRP A 24 -7.16 6.03 6.11
CA TRP A 24 -6.56 6.24 4.80
C TRP A 24 -5.83 7.57 4.78
N ILE A 25 -4.70 7.61 4.06
CA ILE A 25 -3.86 8.78 3.88
C ILE A 25 -3.50 8.83 2.40
N LEU A 26 -3.87 9.91 1.72
CA LEU A 26 -3.45 10.20 0.36
C LEU A 26 -2.18 11.05 0.44
N GLU A 27 -1.06 10.49 0.00
CA GLU A 27 0.26 11.12 0.03
C GLU A 27 0.72 11.53 -1.37
N GLU A 28 1.25 12.74 -1.49
CA GLU A 28 2.05 13.20 -2.62
C GLU A 28 3.53 13.06 -2.25
N THR A 29 4.30 12.45 -3.14
CA THR A 29 5.75 12.38 -3.03
C THR A 29 6.37 13.13 -4.20
N VAL A 30 7.12 14.19 -3.88
CA VAL A 30 7.97 14.92 -4.83
C VAL A 30 9.41 14.51 -4.61
N LYS A 31 10.02 13.86 -5.59
CA LYS A 31 11.45 13.57 -5.64
C LYS A 31 12.10 14.57 -6.58
N SER A 32 13.22 15.14 -6.15
CA SER A 32 14.04 16.01 -6.98
C SER A 32 15.49 15.55 -6.91
N THR A 33 16.09 15.34 -8.06
CA THR A 33 17.43 14.82 -8.24
C THR A 33 18.28 15.92 -8.84
N ALA A 34 19.24 16.44 -8.09
CA ALA A 34 20.16 17.47 -8.56
C ALA A 34 21.54 16.88 -8.82
N SER A 35 22.07 17.10 -10.03
CA SER A 35 23.45 16.77 -10.36
C SER A 35 24.41 17.90 -9.94
N ALA A 36 25.62 17.53 -9.53
CA ALA A 36 26.65 18.51 -9.21
C ALA A 36 27.03 19.35 -10.44
N CYS A 37 27.10 20.67 -10.29
CA CYS A 37 27.58 21.52 -11.38
C CYS A 37 29.06 21.23 -11.70
N LEU A 38 29.53 21.61 -12.89
CA LEU A 38 30.88 21.31 -13.38
C LEU A 38 32.01 21.69 -12.40
N SER A 39 31.84 22.79 -11.66
CA SER A 39 32.80 23.24 -10.65
C SER A 39 32.83 22.34 -9.41
N HIS A 40 31.68 21.83 -8.96
CA HIS A 40 31.58 20.96 -7.78
C HIS A 40 31.78 19.47 -8.10
N CYS A 41 31.55 19.06 -9.35
CA CYS A 41 31.79 17.70 -9.83
C CYS A 41 33.28 17.30 -9.74
N ARG A 42 34.20 18.28 -9.85
CA ARG A 42 35.65 18.04 -9.71
C ARG A 42 36.13 17.87 -8.27
N GLN A 43 35.36 18.34 -7.29
CA GLN A 43 35.72 18.28 -5.86
C GLN A 43 35.15 17.04 -5.17
N ASN A 44 34.01 16.51 -5.64
CA ASN A 44 33.43 15.29 -5.12
C ASN A 44 34.06 14.04 -5.75
N LYS A 45 34.69 13.19 -4.93
CA LYS A 45 35.16 11.85 -5.33
C LYS A 45 34.08 10.75 -5.16
N GLY A 46 32.85 11.13 -4.86
CA GLY A 46 31.71 10.22 -4.59
C GLY A 46 30.58 10.40 -5.60
N ASP A 47 29.40 9.86 -5.26
CA ASP A 47 28.20 10.01 -6.08
C ASP A 47 27.84 11.50 -6.26
N ASN A 48 27.78 11.96 -7.50
CA ASN A 48 27.60 13.37 -7.87
C ASN A 48 26.13 13.79 -7.90
N THR A 49 25.24 12.90 -7.47
CA THR A 49 23.80 13.07 -7.55
C THR A 49 23.23 13.17 -6.15
N ARG A 50 22.46 14.23 -5.88
CA ARG A 50 21.75 14.40 -4.60
C ARG A 50 20.26 14.30 -4.83
N GLU A 51 19.65 13.27 -4.26
CA GLU A 51 18.20 13.12 -4.23
C GLU A 51 17.61 13.84 -3.00
N ARG A 52 16.54 14.59 -3.22
CA ARG A 52 15.68 15.16 -2.17
C ARG A 52 14.28 14.64 -2.35
N LYS A 53 13.73 14.03 -1.31
CA LYS A 53 12.35 13.55 -1.26
C LYS A 53 11.54 14.39 -0.28
N LYS A 54 10.40 14.93 -0.74
CA LYS A 54 9.39 15.60 0.09
C LYS A 54 8.09 14.83 0.00
N ARG A 55 7.50 14.49 1.15
CA ARG A 55 6.15 13.92 1.24
C ARG A 55 5.19 14.99 1.77
N THR A 56 4.02 15.08 1.16
CA THR A 56 2.92 15.97 1.56
C THR A 56 1.65 15.14 1.69
N ILE A 57 0.85 15.35 2.73
CA ILE A 57 -0.46 14.70 2.87
C ILE A 57 -1.50 15.56 2.12
N LEU A 58 -2.13 14.99 1.10
CA LEU A 58 -3.20 15.62 0.35
C LEU A 58 -4.57 15.42 0.99
N GLY A 59 -4.75 14.32 1.72
CA GLY A 59 -5.97 14.05 2.45
C GLY A 59 -5.79 12.87 3.39
N TYR A 60 -6.62 12.83 4.42
CA TYR A 60 -6.69 11.70 5.32
C TYR A 60 -8.05 11.63 5.99
N SER A 61 -8.49 10.44 6.38
CA SER A 61 -9.60 10.25 7.30
C SER A 61 -9.46 8.93 8.05
N ALA A 62 -9.99 8.92 9.27
CA ALA A 62 -10.21 7.69 10.02
C ALA A 62 -11.60 7.13 9.72
N PHE A 63 -11.73 5.82 9.85
CA PHE A 63 -13.00 5.09 9.86
C PHE A 63 -13.00 4.10 11.03
N TYR A 64 -14.16 3.98 11.66
CA TYR A 64 -14.37 3.16 12.85
C TYR A 64 -15.47 2.11 12.66
N ASP A 65 -16.09 2.09 11.48
CA ASP A 65 -17.12 1.15 11.05
C ASP A 65 -17.12 1.01 9.51
N GLY A 66 -18.11 0.29 8.97
CA GLY A 66 -18.33 0.17 7.52
C GLY A 66 -17.72 -1.06 6.86
N TRP A 67 -17.20 -2.01 7.63
CA TRP A 67 -16.69 -3.30 7.13
C TRP A 67 -17.63 -4.46 7.43
N THR A 68 -17.63 -5.45 6.53
CA THR A 68 -18.33 -6.72 6.69
C THR A 68 -17.29 -7.82 6.85
N THR A 69 -17.43 -8.64 7.90
CA THR A 69 -16.57 -9.81 8.17
C THR A 69 -17.28 -11.09 7.80
N ASP A 70 -16.59 -11.98 7.08
CA ASP A 70 -16.94 -13.39 6.97
C ASP A 70 -15.95 -14.20 7.82
N ASP A 71 -16.42 -14.66 8.98
CA ASP A 71 -15.60 -15.37 9.96
C ASP A 71 -15.25 -16.80 9.51
N ASP A 72 -16.06 -17.38 8.64
CA ASP A 72 -15.86 -18.73 8.14
C ASP A 72 -14.82 -18.74 7.03
N ALA A 73 -14.91 -17.80 6.09
CA ALA A 73 -13.87 -17.57 5.09
C ALA A 73 -12.62 -16.89 5.68
N GLY A 74 -12.75 -16.22 6.83
CA GLY A 74 -11.69 -15.40 7.42
C GLY A 74 -11.34 -14.20 6.54
N THR A 75 -12.34 -13.59 5.90
CA THR A 75 -12.19 -12.46 4.98
C THR A 75 -12.94 -11.24 5.51
N LEU A 76 -12.55 -10.07 4.99
CA LEU A 76 -13.20 -8.81 5.30
C LEU A 76 -13.29 -7.96 4.04
N SER A 77 -14.44 -7.33 3.86
CA SER A 77 -14.73 -6.42 2.77
C SER A 77 -15.17 -5.08 3.32
N MET A 78 -14.68 -3.99 2.73
CA MET A 78 -15.00 -2.63 3.12
C MET A 78 -14.94 -1.73 1.90
N ASP A 79 -15.91 -0.82 1.79
CA ASP A 79 -15.90 0.29 0.86
C ASP A 79 -15.70 1.59 1.64
N PHE A 80 -14.84 2.46 1.13
CA PHE A 80 -14.59 3.77 1.74
C PHE A 80 -14.33 4.80 0.65
N HIS A 81 -14.64 6.05 0.98
CA HIS A 81 -14.36 7.18 0.12
C HIS A 81 -13.07 7.88 0.57
N PHE A 82 -12.21 8.20 -0.39
CA PHE A 82 -11.04 9.05 -0.18
C PHE A 82 -11.12 10.26 -1.10
N SER A 83 -10.56 11.38 -0.64
CA SER A 83 -10.59 12.64 -1.38
C SER A 83 -9.41 13.54 -0.98
N ILE A 84 -9.12 14.53 -1.83
CA ILE A 84 -8.15 15.58 -1.51
C ILE A 84 -8.85 16.59 -0.59
N GLN A 85 -8.15 17.06 0.45
CA GLN A 85 -8.66 18.06 1.37
C GLN A 85 -8.94 19.37 0.63
N LYS A 86 -10.14 19.93 0.86
CA LYS A 86 -10.57 21.19 0.24
C LYS A 86 -9.66 22.39 0.56
N SER A 87 -8.91 22.33 1.66
CA SER A 87 -7.94 23.38 2.03
C SER A 87 -6.70 23.38 1.15
N LEU A 88 -6.37 22.25 0.51
CA LEU A 88 -5.34 22.20 -0.52
C LEU A 88 -5.99 22.58 -1.85
N SER A 89 -5.86 23.84 -2.23
CA SER A 89 -6.39 24.36 -3.50
C SER A 89 -5.63 23.85 -4.73
N HIS A 90 -4.43 23.30 -4.54
CA HIS A 90 -3.57 22.81 -5.61
C HIS A 90 -2.90 21.50 -5.18
N TYR A 91 -3.06 20.47 -6.01
CA TYR A 91 -2.22 19.26 -6.00
C TYR A 91 -1.37 19.28 -7.27
N THR A 92 -0.24 18.58 -7.28
CA THR A 92 0.58 18.45 -8.48
C THR A 92 0.12 17.24 -9.26
N GLN A 93 0.08 17.30 -10.58
CA GLN A 93 -0.17 16.11 -11.40
C GLN A 93 1.01 15.12 -11.32
N ASP A 94 0.73 13.82 -11.44
CA ASP A 94 1.76 12.79 -11.61
C ASP A 94 2.61 13.07 -12.87
N THR A 95 3.92 13.26 -12.70
CA THR A 95 4.85 13.51 -13.80
C THR A 95 5.68 12.29 -14.19
N GLY A 96 5.56 11.17 -13.47
CA GLY A 96 6.46 10.02 -13.67
C GLY A 96 7.92 10.41 -13.44
N ASP A 97 8.87 9.62 -13.97
CA ASP A 97 10.32 9.88 -13.83
C ASP A 97 10.87 10.78 -14.95
N VAL A 98 10.12 11.80 -15.33
CA VAL A 98 10.49 12.69 -16.44
C VAL A 98 11.36 13.84 -15.91
N GLY A 99 12.66 13.73 -16.15
CA GLY A 99 13.65 14.76 -15.83
C GLY A 99 14.16 14.68 -14.39
N ASP A 100 14.56 15.83 -13.85
CA ASP A 100 15.18 15.94 -12.52
C ASP A 100 14.16 16.00 -11.37
N THR A 101 12.85 15.98 -11.65
CA THR A 101 11.81 16.04 -10.62
C THR A 101 10.64 15.13 -10.97
N SER A 102 10.35 14.18 -10.09
CA SER A 102 9.23 13.24 -10.23
C SER A 102 8.20 13.42 -9.13
N VAL A 103 6.93 13.47 -9.53
CA VAL A 103 5.78 13.53 -8.62
C VAL A 103 5.03 12.21 -8.74
N SER A 104 4.71 11.61 -7.60
CA SER A 104 3.93 10.38 -7.51
C SER A 104 2.96 10.41 -6.32
N HIS A 105 1.74 9.92 -6.50
CA HIS A 105 0.76 9.79 -5.42
C HIS A 105 0.53 8.35 -4.98
N ALA A 106 0.25 8.18 -3.69
CA ALA A 106 -0.10 6.90 -3.11
C ALA A 106 -1.20 7.04 -2.06
N LEU A 107 -2.16 6.11 -2.10
CA LEU A 107 -3.13 5.89 -1.04
C LEU A 107 -2.57 4.86 -0.06
N VAL A 108 -2.20 5.33 1.12
CA VAL A 108 -1.76 4.50 2.23
C VAL A 108 -2.98 4.16 3.08
N MET A 109 -3.24 2.87 3.26
CA MET A 109 -4.26 2.36 4.16
C MET A 109 -3.59 1.73 5.37
N GLU A 110 -3.99 2.14 6.57
CA GLU A 110 -3.57 1.53 7.83
C GLU A 110 -4.80 0.99 8.56
N VAL A 111 -4.83 -0.31 8.80
CA VAL A 111 -5.93 -1.00 9.47
C VAL A 111 -5.43 -1.58 10.78
N GLN A 112 -6.07 -1.20 11.88
CA GLN A 112 -5.79 -1.76 13.20
C GLN A 112 -6.69 -2.96 13.46
N MET A 113 -6.08 -4.08 13.83
CA MET A 113 -6.75 -5.34 14.11
C MET A 113 -6.42 -5.82 15.52
N MET A 114 -7.41 -6.32 16.25
CA MET A 114 -7.25 -6.94 17.56
C MET A 114 -7.55 -8.42 17.51
N LYS A 115 -6.77 -9.22 18.24
CA LYS A 115 -7.02 -10.65 18.38
C LYS A 115 -8.11 -10.93 19.40
N GLU A 116 -9.12 -11.67 18.98
CA GLU A 116 -10.17 -12.24 19.82
C GLU A 116 -10.05 -13.76 19.87
N ILE A 117 -10.28 -14.33 21.06
CA ILE A 117 -10.28 -15.77 21.29
C ILE A 117 -11.70 -16.21 21.61
N TYR A 118 -12.16 -17.23 20.89
CA TYR A 118 -13.49 -17.81 20.98
C TYR A 118 -13.36 -19.23 21.52
N PRO A 119 -13.61 -19.45 22.82
CA PRO A 119 -13.43 -20.75 23.44
C PRO A 119 -14.45 -21.73 22.88
N ASN A 120 -14.00 -22.93 22.49
CA ASN A 120 -14.86 -23.93 21.82
C ASN A 120 -15.63 -23.40 20.59
N GLY A 121 -15.16 -22.34 19.93
CA GLY A 121 -15.85 -21.70 18.81
C GLY A 121 -17.14 -20.95 19.17
N ARG A 122 -17.40 -20.72 20.45
CA ARG A 122 -18.56 -19.98 20.94
C ARG A 122 -18.34 -18.47 20.82
N LEU A 123 -19.08 -17.84 19.89
CA LEU A 123 -19.02 -16.40 19.62
C LEU A 123 -19.45 -15.54 20.82
N ASP A 124 -20.35 -16.05 21.66
CA ASP A 124 -20.86 -15.36 22.84
C ASP A 124 -19.83 -15.24 23.99
N LEU A 125 -18.78 -16.06 23.96
CA LEU A 125 -17.72 -16.09 24.97
C LEU A 125 -16.42 -15.45 24.49
N ALA A 126 -16.50 -14.56 23.49
CA ALA A 126 -15.36 -13.88 22.91
C ALA A 126 -14.53 -13.14 23.96
N ARG A 127 -13.22 -13.43 24.03
CA ARG A 127 -12.27 -12.70 24.88
C ARG A 127 -11.29 -11.89 24.04
N ARG A 128 -11.32 -10.56 24.20
CA ARG A 128 -10.31 -9.65 23.65
C ARG A 128 -8.99 -9.81 24.39
N THR A 129 -7.90 -10.01 23.64
CA THR A 129 -6.58 -10.31 24.22
C THR A 129 -5.70 -9.08 24.44
N GLY A 130 -6.13 -7.90 23.97
CA GLY A 130 -5.31 -6.68 23.97
C GLY A 130 -4.13 -6.71 22.98
N ILE A 131 -3.93 -7.83 22.28
CA ILE A 131 -2.92 -7.94 21.22
C ILE A 131 -3.47 -7.27 19.96
N VAL A 132 -2.74 -6.26 19.49
CA VAL A 132 -3.08 -5.48 18.29
C VAL A 132 -2.04 -5.69 17.20
N ARG A 133 -2.50 -5.68 15.95
CA ARG A 133 -1.67 -5.65 14.74
C ARG A 133 -2.11 -4.48 13.88
N ILE A 134 -1.15 -3.90 13.16
CA ILE A 134 -1.42 -2.87 12.16
C ILE A 134 -1.06 -3.46 10.80
N LEU A 135 -2.04 -3.49 9.90
CA LEU A 135 -1.83 -3.81 8.50
C LEU A 135 -1.70 -2.50 7.73
N ARG A 136 -0.53 -2.26 7.13
CA ARG A 136 -0.30 -1.10 6.27
C ARG A 136 -0.15 -1.55 4.83
N SER A 137 -0.94 -0.96 3.94
CA SER A 137 -0.88 -1.17 2.50
C SER A 137 -0.69 0.16 1.78
N GLU A 138 0.10 0.16 0.71
CA GLU A 138 0.32 1.33 -0.14
C GLU A 138 -0.17 1.01 -1.55
N HIS A 139 -1.11 1.81 -2.06
CA HIS A 139 -1.69 1.66 -3.39
C HIS A 139 -1.35 2.89 -4.22
N ARG A 140 -0.79 2.70 -5.43
CA ARG A 140 -0.52 3.81 -6.34
C ARG A 140 -1.83 4.44 -6.80
N VAL A 141 -1.92 5.77 -6.71
CA VAL A 141 -3.03 6.57 -7.25
C VAL A 141 -2.46 7.50 -8.29
N VAL A 142 -3.14 7.64 -9.42
CA VAL A 142 -2.74 8.58 -10.47
C VAL A 142 -3.64 9.81 -10.37
N LEU A 143 -3.03 10.97 -10.12
CA LEU A 143 -3.71 12.27 -10.17
C LEU A 143 -3.31 13.02 -11.43
N SER A 144 -4.29 13.53 -12.16
CA SER A 144 -4.09 14.29 -13.40
C SER A 144 -5.08 15.44 -13.50
N ASP A 145 -4.63 16.58 -14.04
CA ASP A 145 -5.49 17.75 -14.30
C ASP A 145 -6.31 17.59 -15.58
N TYR A 146 -6.03 16.55 -16.38
CA TYR A 146 -6.83 16.23 -17.55
C TYR A 146 -8.23 15.77 -17.12
N THR A 147 -9.25 16.54 -17.49
CA THR A 147 -10.67 16.26 -17.23
C THR A 147 -11.17 15.01 -17.94
N THR A 148 -10.41 14.50 -18.90
CA THR A 148 -10.66 13.23 -19.59
C THR A 148 -9.60 12.22 -19.15
N PRO A 149 -9.98 11.05 -18.57
CA PRO A 149 -9.03 9.98 -18.33
C PRO A 149 -8.33 9.68 -19.66
N SER A 150 -7.01 9.84 -19.72
CA SER A 150 -6.28 9.49 -20.92
C SER A 150 -6.47 7.99 -21.15
N THR A 151 -7.22 7.61 -22.17
CA THR A 151 -7.41 6.22 -22.62
C THR A 151 -6.11 5.57 -23.10
N GLN A 152 -4.95 6.20 -22.87
CA GLN A 152 -3.67 5.52 -22.91
C GLN A 152 -3.48 4.74 -21.62
N ILE A 153 -4.16 3.60 -21.57
CA ILE A 153 -3.61 2.44 -20.88
C ILE A 153 -2.34 2.12 -21.68
N SER A 154 -1.17 2.61 -21.26
CA SER A 154 0.06 1.98 -21.70
C SER A 154 -0.02 0.56 -21.16
N GLY A 155 -0.50 -0.37 -21.99
CA GLY A 155 -0.59 -1.77 -21.63
C GLY A 155 0.81 -2.18 -21.22
N GLU A 156 1.02 -2.37 -19.91
CA GLU A 156 2.19 -3.07 -19.43
C GLU A 156 2.09 -4.45 -20.07
N SER A 157 2.85 -4.66 -21.14
CA SER A 157 2.82 -5.92 -21.85
C SER A 157 3.24 -6.98 -20.85
N LEU A 158 2.36 -7.96 -20.61
CA LEU A 158 2.71 -9.15 -19.83
C LEU A 158 4.05 -9.68 -20.36
N PRO A 159 4.96 -10.11 -19.47
CA PRO A 159 6.25 -10.65 -19.89
C PRO A 159 6.02 -11.74 -20.93
N ARG A 160 6.66 -11.61 -22.10
CA ARG A 160 6.48 -12.59 -23.17
C ARG A 160 7.29 -13.81 -22.80
N TYR A 161 6.82 -15.00 -23.18
CA TYR A 161 7.54 -16.27 -22.95
C TYR A 161 8.96 -16.28 -23.54
N GLN A 162 9.25 -15.35 -24.45
CA GLN A 162 10.56 -15.14 -25.08
C GLN A 162 11.57 -14.46 -24.14
N ASP A 163 11.10 -13.75 -23.10
CA ASP A 163 11.91 -13.06 -22.09
C ASP A 163 12.29 -13.99 -20.93
N VAL A 164 11.74 -15.21 -20.90
CA VAL A 164 12.10 -16.25 -19.94
C VAL A 164 13.38 -16.91 -20.44
N CYS A 165 14.47 -16.83 -19.67
CA CYS A 165 15.68 -17.61 -19.96
C CYS A 165 15.31 -19.08 -20.17
N LYS A 166 15.86 -19.71 -21.22
CA LYS A 166 15.70 -21.14 -21.48
C LYS A 166 15.90 -21.90 -20.17
N GLY A 167 14.94 -22.75 -19.82
CA GLY A 167 14.95 -23.51 -18.57
C GLY A 167 16.28 -24.26 -18.37
N PRO A 168 16.60 -24.63 -17.12
CA PRO A 168 17.85 -25.32 -16.82
C PRO A 168 18.03 -26.56 -17.72
N PRO A 169 19.27 -26.90 -18.08
CA PRO A 169 19.54 -28.04 -18.96
C PRO A 169 18.89 -29.30 -18.38
N VAL A 170 18.27 -30.09 -19.27
CA VAL A 170 17.68 -31.38 -18.91
C VAL A 170 18.81 -32.28 -18.40
N TYR A 171 18.67 -32.79 -17.19
CA TYR A 171 19.56 -33.83 -16.69
C TYR A 171 19.18 -35.13 -17.39
N GLU A 172 20.11 -35.68 -18.18
CA GLU A 172 20.01 -37.06 -18.64
C GLU A 172 20.18 -38.00 -17.44
N GLU A 173 19.45 -39.12 -17.45
CA GLU A 173 19.53 -40.16 -16.41
C GLU A 173 20.91 -40.84 -16.34
#